data_AF-A0A660N771-F1
#
_entry.id   AF-A0A660N771-F1
#
_cell.length_a   1.000
_cell.length_b   1.000
_cell.length_c   1.000
_cell.angle_alpha   90.00
_cell.angle_beta   90.00
_cell.angle_gamma   90.00
#
_symmetry.space_group_name_H-M   'P 1'
#
loop_
_entity.id
_entity.type
_entity.pdbx_description
1 polymer ?
#
loop_
_entity_poly.entity_id
_entity_poly.type
_entity_poly.pdbx_seq_one_letter_code
_entity_poly.pdbx_strand_id
1 'polypeptide(L)'
;MATWKAAVCLAALLASTTVYAKPSSPAGRNRPQQAATNAETYCKVSALVSHDAILARLNDEKPDDTKTHLRQKYAPAAVSEQARSMLDSAIDIAISKAWRVNLPADAKAVLDADTKKQIAERIGVEEYNFCMNALTSE
;
A
#
# COMPACT_ATOMS: atom_id res chain seq x y z
N MET A 1 24.36 -9.94 -15.56
CA MET A 1 23.48 -8.89 -16.14
C MET A 1 22.37 -9.59 -16.91
N ALA A 2 21.13 -9.56 -16.40
CA ALA A 2 19.85 -9.81 -17.09
C ALA A 2 18.85 -10.50 -16.14
N THR A 3 17.99 -9.71 -15.47
CA THR A 3 16.61 -10.10 -15.04
C THR A 3 15.77 -8.90 -14.58
N TRP A 4 16.12 -7.66 -14.95
CA TRP A 4 15.32 -6.45 -14.61
C TRP A 4 14.53 -5.98 -15.83
N LYS A 5 13.68 -6.85 -16.40
CA LYS A 5 12.71 -6.48 -17.47
C LYS A 5 11.44 -7.34 -17.44
N ALA A 6 10.84 -7.48 -16.26
CA ALA A 6 9.42 -7.77 -16.12
C ALA A 6 8.79 -6.58 -15.36
N ALA A 7 8.60 -5.45 -16.04
CA ALA A 7 7.31 -5.09 -16.64
C ALA A 7 6.25 -4.93 -15.52
N VAL A 8 6.00 -3.74 -14.96
CA VAL A 8 5.62 -2.50 -15.66
C VAL A 8 4.68 -2.81 -16.84
N CYS A 9 3.64 -3.60 -16.61
CA CYS A 9 2.57 -3.82 -17.58
C CYS A 9 1.15 -3.69 -16.99
N LEU A 10 0.99 -3.24 -15.74
CA LEU A 10 -0.36 -2.98 -15.20
C LEU A 10 -0.94 -1.61 -15.57
N ALA A 11 -0.12 -0.66 -16.04
CA ALA A 11 -0.59 0.66 -16.44
C ALA A 11 -1.21 0.70 -17.86
N ALA A 12 -0.90 -0.28 -18.73
CA ALA A 12 -1.38 -0.31 -20.11
C ALA A 12 -2.71 -1.08 -20.28
N LEU A 13 -3.16 -1.84 -19.29
CA LEU A 13 -4.41 -2.62 -19.36
C LEU A 13 -5.68 -1.82 -19.03
N LEU A 14 -5.57 -0.55 -18.62
CA LEU A 14 -6.71 0.32 -18.33
C LEU A 14 -7.19 1.14 -19.55
N ALA A 15 -6.62 0.91 -20.75
CA ALA A 15 -6.98 1.66 -21.95
C ALA A 15 -8.01 0.99 -22.88
N SER A 16 -8.41 -0.27 -22.63
CA SER A 16 -9.30 -0.99 -23.55
C SER A 16 -10.38 -1.82 -22.86
N THR A 17 -11.35 -1.16 -22.23
CA THR A 17 -12.71 -1.69 -22.05
C THR A 17 -13.73 -0.60 -22.35
N THR A 18 -13.85 -0.24 -23.62
CA THR A 18 -15.01 0.50 -24.14
C THR A 18 -16.11 -0.49 -24.52
N VAL A 19 -16.91 -0.92 -23.55
CA VAL A 19 -18.21 -1.56 -23.85
C VAL A 19 -19.24 -1.12 -22.81
N TYR A 20 -19.78 0.09 -23.02
CA TYR A 20 -21.21 0.45 -23.03
C TYR A 20 -21.42 1.93 -22.65
N ALA A 21 -22.26 2.58 -23.48
CA ALA A 21 -22.96 3.85 -23.30
C ALA A 21 -22.17 5.18 -23.43
N LYS A 22 -22.40 5.86 -24.56
CA LYS A 22 -22.29 7.32 -24.73
C LYS A 22 -23.40 7.98 -23.88
N PRO A 23 -23.10 9.03 -23.08
CA PRO A 23 -23.21 10.38 -23.61
C PRO A 23 -21.98 11.27 -23.33
N SER A 24 -21.54 11.95 -24.40
CA SER A 24 -21.06 13.34 -24.42
C SER A 24 -20.33 13.88 -23.18
N SER A 25 -19.00 13.72 -23.11
CA SER A 25 -18.12 14.71 -22.47
C SER A 25 -16.71 14.61 -23.05
N PRO A 26 -16.01 15.74 -23.27
CA PRO A 26 -14.73 15.76 -23.96
C PRO A 26 -13.67 15.06 -23.10
N ALA A 27 -13.34 13.84 -23.52
CA ALA A 27 -12.22 13.06 -23.04
C ALA A 27 -10.93 13.85 -23.32
N GLY A 28 -10.27 14.33 -22.27
CA GLY A 28 -8.97 14.98 -22.41
C GLY A 28 -8.42 15.65 -21.15
N ARG A 29 -9.27 16.14 -20.24
CA ARG A 29 -8.78 16.87 -19.04
C ARG A 29 -8.77 16.11 -17.72
N ASN A 30 -9.66 15.12 -17.54
CA ASN A 30 -9.82 14.49 -16.21
C ASN A 30 -9.01 13.20 -16.01
N ARG A 31 -8.45 12.61 -17.08
CA ARG A 31 -7.71 11.35 -17.00
C ARG A 31 -6.40 11.44 -16.21
N PRO A 32 -5.56 12.49 -16.39
CA PRO A 32 -4.34 12.65 -15.58
C PRO A 32 -4.69 12.91 -14.11
N GLN A 33 -5.72 13.73 -13.87
CA GLN A 33 -6.14 14.12 -12.53
C GLN A 33 -6.71 12.94 -11.75
N GLN A 34 -7.53 12.10 -12.38
CA GLN A 34 -8.11 10.90 -11.76
C GLN A 34 -7.08 9.79 -11.57
N ALA A 35 -6.12 9.64 -12.48
CA ALA A 35 -4.97 8.74 -12.29
C ALA A 35 -4.07 9.19 -11.13
N ALA A 36 -3.78 10.49 -11.02
CA ALA A 36 -3.02 11.06 -9.91
C ALA A 36 -3.74 10.91 -8.56
N THR A 37 -5.05 11.12 -8.50
CA THR A 37 -5.86 10.87 -7.29
C THR A 37 -5.82 9.40 -6.87
N ASN A 38 -5.94 8.46 -7.81
CA ASN A 38 -5.87 7.04 -7.51
C ASN A 38 -4.48 6.61 -6.99
N ALA A 39 -3.41 7.21 -7.53
CA ALA A 39 -2.04 6.91 -7.11
C ALA A 39 -1.72 7.47 -5.72
N GLU A 40 -2.13 8.72 -5.43
CA GLU A 40 -1.99 9.30 -4.08
C GLU A 40 -2.81 8.52 -3.05
N THR A 41 -4.05 8.14 -3.38
CA THR A 41 -4.88 7.28 -2.52
C THR A 41 -4.20 5.94 -2.25
N TYR A 42 -3.60 5.31 -3.26
CA TYR A 42 -2.83 4.09 -3.08
C TYR A 42 -1.63 4.28 -2.14
N CYS A 43 -0.89 5.38 -2.27
CA CYS A 43 0.22 5.70 -1.38
C CYS A 43 -0.24 5.90 0.08
N LYS A 44 -1.38 6.57 0.30
CA LYS A 44 -1.97 6.73 1.64
C LYS A 44 -2.35 5.38 2.25
N VAL A 45 -3.00 4.50 1.48
CA VAL A 45 -3.36 3.15 1.97
C VAL A 45 -2.12 2.33 2.28
N SER A 46 -1.13 2.33 1.38
CA SER A 46 0.13 1.59 1.58
C SER A 46 0.87 2.04 2.85
N ALA A 47 0.88 3.34 3.12
CA ALA A 47 1.45 3.93 4.33
C ALA A 47 0.72 3.48 5.60
N LEU A 48 -0.62 3.56 5.62
CA LEU A 48 -1.42 3.14 6.78
C LEU A 48 -1.27 1.64 7.06
N VAL A 49 -1.30 0.81 6.01
CA VAL A 49 -1.13 -0.63 6.14
C VAL A 49 0.29 -0.98 6.61
N SER A 50 1.31 -0.26 6.16
CA SER A 50 2.70 -0.46 6.60
C SER A 50 2.93 -0.05 8.06
N HIS A 51 2.31 1.05 8.48
CA HIS A 51 2.26 1.48 9.88
C HIS A 51 1.68 0.36 10.76
N ASP A 52 0.49 -0.14 10.41
CA ASP A 52 -0.18 -1.14 11.23
C ASP A 52 0.56 -2.48 11.22
N ALA A 53 1.15 -2.88 10.09
CA ALA A 53 1.91 -4.12 9.97
C ALA A 53 3.16 -4.13 10.85
N ILE A 54 3.93 -3.03 10.90
CA ILE A 54 5.09 -2.97 11.80
C ILE A 54 4.67 -2.84 13.26
N LEU A 55 3.60 -2.11 13.56
CA LEU A 55 3.08 -2.01 14.93
C LEU A 55 2.63 -3.38 15.45
N ALA A 56 1.93 -4.15 14.63
CA ALA A 56 1.56 -5.53 14.91
C ALA A 56 2.79 -6.41 15.20
N ARG A 57 3.84 -6.33 14.36
CA ARG A 57 5.09 -7.05 14.59
C ARG A 57 5.78 -6.65 15.90
N LEU A 58 5.81 -5.35 16.21
CA LEU A 58 6.39 -4.82 17.47
C LEU A 58 5.59 -5.26 18.71
N ASN A 59 4.31 -5.61 18.51
CA ASN A 59 3.41 -6.17 19.52
C ASN A 59 3.36 -7.70 19.51
N ASP A 60 4.27 -8.36 18.77
CA ASP A 60 4.42 -9.83 18.69
C ASP A 60 3.20 -10.56 18.11
N GLU A 61 2.37 -9.87 17.32
CA GLU A 61 1.37 -10.53 16.49
C GLU A 61 2.07 -11.39 15.42
N LYS A 62 1.48 -12.53 15.04
CA LYS A 62 2.03 -13.40 13.99
C LYS A 62 1.66 -12.87 12.61
N PRO A 63 2.48 -13.11 11.56
CA PRO A 63 2.21 -12.58 10.22
C PRO A 63 0.82 -12.93 9.67
N ASP A 64 0.36 -14.18 9.84
CA ASP A 64 -0.93 -14.62 9.31
C ASP A 64 -2.12 -14.01 10.07
N ASP A 65 -1.96 -13.82 11.38
CA ASP A 65 -2.94 -13.17 12.24
C ASP A 65 -3.05 -11.68 11.84
N THR A 66 -1.91 -10.99 11.72
CA THR A 66 -1.82 -9.61 11.23
C THR A 66 -2.44 -9.46 9.85
N LYS A 67 -2.17 -10.40 8.92
CA LYS A 67 -2.79 -10.40 7.58
C LYS A 67 -4.30 -10.42 7.64
N THR A 68 -4.85 -11.28 8.48
CA THR A 68 -6.30 -11.42 8.66
C THR A 68 -6.89 -10.17 9.28
N HIS A 69 -6.26 -9.64 10.34
CA HIS A 69 -6.68 -8.41 11.00
C HIS A 69 -6.66 -7.20 10.06
N LEU A 70 -5.58 -6.99 9.28
CA LEU A 70 -5.49 -5.87 8.33
C LEU A 70 -6.56 -5.97 7.23
N ARG A 71 -6.80 -7.18 6.70
CA ARG A 71 -7.88 -7.39 5.72
C ARG A 71 -9.23 -6.99 6.28
N GLN A 72 -9.54 -7.41 7.51
CA GLN A 72 -10.80 -7.05 8.16
C GLN A 72 -10.89 -5.55 8.43
N LYS A 73 -9.81 -4.93 8.92
CA LYS A 73 -9.75 -3.50 9.22
C LYS A 73 -10.00 -2.62 7.99
N TYR A 74 -9.39 -2.96 6.85
CA TYR A 74 -9.43 -2.14 5.65
C TYR A 74 -10.47 -2.58 4.60
N ALA A 75 -11.07 -3.76 4.73
CA ALA A 75 -12.11 -4.24 3.82
C ALA A 75 -13.25 -3.23 3.53
N PRO A 76 -13.76 -2.47 4.52
CA PRO A 76 -14.83 -1.49 4.27
C PRO A 76 -14.44 -0.38 3.30
N ALA A 77 -13.14 -0.03 3.20
CA ALA A 77 -12.65 0.99 2.28
C ALA A 77 -12.48 0.47 0.84
N ALA A 78 -12.43 -0.85 0.64
CA ALA A 78 -12.20 -1.49 -0.66
C ALA A 78 -13.53 -1.95 -1.29
N VAL A 79 -14.30 -1.00 -1.83
CA VAL A 79 -15.66 -1.24 -2.34
C VAL A 79 -15.72 -1.91 -3.72
N SER A 80 -14.65 -1.81 -4.52
CA SER A 80 -14.55 -2.45 -5.85
C SER A 80 -13.58 -3.63 -5.84
N GLU A 81 -13.71 -4.55 -6.79
CA GLU A 81 -12.75 -5.67 -6.94
C GLU A 81 -11.31 -5.18 -7.15
N GLN A 82 -11.13 -4.13 -7.95
CA GLN A 82 -9.83 -3.52 -8.16
C GLN A 82 -9.26 -2.95 -6.85
N ALA A 83 -10.07 -2.24 -6.07
CA ALA A 83 -9.62 -1.71 -4.77
C ALA A 83 -9.26 -2.83 -3.78
N ARG A 84 -10.01 -3.95 -3.78
CA ARG A 84 -9.70 -5.13 -2.96
C ARG A 84 -8.38 -5.76 -3.35
N SER A 85 -8.14 -5.95 -4.65
CA SER A 85 -6.88 -6.49 -5.15
C SER A 85 -5.68 -5.60 -4.82
N MET A 86 -5.85 -4.27 -4.94
CA MET A 86 -4.81 -3.31 -4.56
C MET A 86 -4.53 -3.34 -3.06
N LEU A 87 -5.58 -3.41 -2.23
CA LEU A 87 -5.46 -3.52 -0.77
C LEU A 87 -4.76 -4.82 -0.37
N ASP A 88 -5.16 -5.96 -0.91
CA ASP A 88 -4.53 -7.26 -0.63
C ASP A 88 -3.04 -7.25 -1.00
N SER A 89 -2.70 -6.65 -2.14
CA SER A 89 -1.30 -6.49 -2.56
C SER A 89 -0.51 -5.59 -1.60
N ALA A 90 -1.10 -4.47 -1.16
CA ALA A 90 -0.48 -3.59 -0.19
C ALA A 90 -0.25 -4.29 1.16
N ILE A 91 -1.20 -5.11 1.62
CA ILE A 91 -1.08 -5.91 2.86
C ILE A 91 0.06 -6.93 2.73
N ASP A 92 0.13 -7.67 1.63
CA ASP A 92 1.17 -8.67 1.41
C ASP A 92 2.57 -8.04 1.38
N ILE A 93 2.72 -6.90 0.71
CA ILE A 93 3.97 -6.14 0.68
C ILE A 93 4.32 -5.62 2.08
N ALA A 94 3.37 -5.01 2.77
CA ALA A 94 3.56 -4.45 4.11
C ALA A 94 4.00 -5.53 5.11
N ILE A 95 3.37 -6.70 5.12
CA ILE A 95 3.76 -7.82 5.99
C ILE A 95 5.15 -8.33 5.61
N SER A 96 5.43 -8.54 4.31
CA SER A 96 6.75 -8.97 3.89
C SER A 96 7.84 -7.98 4.30
N LYS A 97 7.60 -6.67 4.20
CA LYS A 97 8.54 -5.63 4.65
C LYS A 97 8.66 -5.66 6.17
N ALA A 98 7.52 -5.60 6.86
CA ALA A 98 7.43 -5.53 8.30
C ALA A 98 8.19 -6.68 8.95
N TRP A 99 8.14 -7.92 8.43
CA TRP A 99 8.87 -9.09 8.96
C TRP A 99 10.32 -9.25 8.49
N ARG A 100 10.76 -8.48 7.48
CA ARG A 100 12.18 -8.41 7.07
C ARG A 100 12.98 -7.39 7.87
N VAL A 101 12.33 -6.44 8.55
CA VAL A 101 13.02 -5.48 9.43
C VAL A 101 13.87 -6.24 10.45
N ASN A 102 15.14 -5.89 10.60
CA ASN A 102 15.96 -6.53 11.61
C ASN A 102 15.67 -5.86 12.96
N LEU A 103 14.84 -6.48 13.79
CA LEU A 103 14.55 -6.01 15.14
C LEU A 103 15.52 -6.68 16.12
N PRO A 104 16.14 -5.93 17.06
CA PRO A 104 16.87 -6.53 18.17
C PRO A 104 16.00 -7.57 18.88
N ALA A 105 16.63 -8.67 19.33
CA ALA A 105 15.90 -9.80 19.93
C ALA A 105 15.05 -9.38 21.16
N ASP A 106 15.48 -8.34 21.86
CA ASP A 106 14.87 -7.75 23.05
C ASP A 106 14.00 -6.53 22.76
N ALA A 107 14.00 -6.00 21.53
CA ALA A 107 13.23 -4.80 21.18
C ALA A 107 11.74 -4.92 21.52
N LYS A 108 11.19 -6.14 21.49
CA LYS A 108 9.78 -6.39 21.83
C LYS A 108 9.46 -6.16 23.31
N ALA A 109 10.40 -6.51 24.19
CA ALA A 109 10.27 -6.46 25.65
C ALA A 109 10.73 -5.12 26.24
N VAL A 110 11.64 -4.42 25.54
CA VAL A 110 12.27 -3.18 26.01
C VAL A 110 11.53 -1.94 25.54
N LEU A 111 10.89 -1.98 24.36
CA LEU A 111 10.17 -0.81 23.84
C LEU A 111 8.81 -0.67 24.52
N ASP A 112 8.55 0.51 25.08
CA ASP A 112 7.22 0.89 25.55
C ASP A 112 6.23 1.11 24.39
N ALA A 113 4.95 1.24 24.73
CA ALA A 113 3.88 1.37 23.74
C ALA A 113 4.01 2.64 22.88
N ASP A 114 4.50 3.75 23.44
CA ASP A 114 4.61 5.01 22.72
C ASP A 114 5.80 4.99 21.77
N THR A 115 6.92 4.40 22.19
CA THR A 115 8.07 4.17 21.30
C THR A 115 7.70 3.27 20.13
N LYS A 116 6.92 2.20 20.35
CA LYS A 116 6.42 1.34 19.26
C LYS A 116 5.56 2.11 18.27
N LYS A 117 4.66 2.98 18.77
CA LYS A 117 3.83 3.84 17.91
C LYS A 117 4.68 4.82 17.10
N GLN A 118 5.66 5.49 17.71
CA GLN A 118 6.55 6.42 17.00
C GLN A 118 7.34 5.74 15.88
N ILE A 119 7.80 4.51 16.10
CA ILE A 119 8.46 3.71 15.05
C ILE A 119 7.49 3.41 13.90
N ALA A 120 6.26 2.99 14.23
CA ALA A 120 5.23 2.72 13.23
C ALA A 120 4.83 3.97 12.44
N GLU A 121 4.68 5.11 13.10
CA GLU A 121 4.39 6.41 12.50
C GLU A 121 5.49 6.80 11.50
N ARG A 122 6.76 6.71 11.92
CA ARG A 122 7.89 6.99 11.03
C ARG A 122 7.87 6.09 9.79
N ILE A 123 7.64 4.79 9.95
CA ILE A 123 7.57 3.84 8.84
C ILE A 123 6.40 4.16 7.90
N GLY A 124 5.23 4.51 8.43
CA GLY A 124 4.11 4.96 7.61
C GLY A 124 4.44 6.19 6.78
N VAL A 125 5.06 7.21 7.39
CA VAL A 125 5.50 8.42 6.69
C VAL A 125 6.57 8.14 5.64
N GLU A 126 7.56 7.30 5.95
CA GLU A 126 8.60 6.89 5.00
C GLU A 126 8.02 6.13 3.81
N GLU A 127 7.06 5.23 4.03
CA GLU A 127 6.37 4.50 2.96
C GLU A 127 5.56 5.45 2.06
N TYR A 128 4.84 6.41 2.65
CA TYR A 128 4.11 7.42 1.89
C TYR A 128 5.06 8.22 0.99
N ASN A 129 6.15 8.73 1.57
CA ASN A 129 7.14 9.51 0.83
C ASN A 129 7.83 8.68 -0.25
N PHE A 130 8.17 7.43 0.03
CA PHE A 130 8.74 6.51 -0.95
C PHE A 130 7.78 6.28 -2.12
N CYS A 131 6.51 5.99 -1.83
CA CYS A 131 5.49 5.78 -2.85
C CYS A 131 5.26 7.03 -3.70
N MET A 132 5.09 8.20 -3.07
CA MET A 132 4.90 9.46 -3.78
C MET A 132 6.12 9.84 -4.62
N ASN A 133 7.34 9.65 -4.11
CA ASN A 133 8.57 9.89 -4.87
C ASN A 133 8.66 8.97 -6.08
N ALA A 134 8.27 7.70 -5.95
CA ALA A 134 8.24 6.77 -7.09
C ALA A 134 7.22 7.20 -8.17
N LEU A 135 6.19 7.96 -7.81
CA LEU A 135 5.21 8.52 -8.75
C LEU A 135 5.66 9.83 -9.40
N THR A 136 6.55 10.58 -8.75
CA THR A 136 7.04 11.88 -9.24
C THR A 136 8.44 11.81 -9.87
N SER A 137 9.16 10.70 -9.68
CA SER A 137 10.46 10.43 -10.30
C SER A 137 10.26 9.98 -11.75
N GLU A 138 10.00 10.94 -12.63
CA GLU A 138 10.13 10.80 -14.08
C GLU A 138 11.50 11.35 -14.55
#